data_AF-A0A0S8CHV4-F1
#
_entry.id   AF-A0A0S8CHV4-F1
#
_cell.length_a   1.000
_cell.length_b   1.000
_cell.length_c   1.000
_cell.angle_alpha   90.00
_cell.angle_beta   90.00
_cell.angle_gamma   90.00
#
_symmetry.space_group_name_H-M   'P 1'
#
loop_
_entity.id
_entity.type
_entity.pdbx_description
1 polymer ?
#
loop_
_entity_poly.entity_id
_entity_poly.type
_entity_poly.pdbx_seq_one_letter_code
_entity_poly.pdbx_strand_id
1 'polypeptide(L)'
;MNVALKYCGSCNPQIELSDIGHKIEEALQEAPDIEVVPRSSKAIDVMVILCGCPRACGDKKRIRKRASHCIVVAGESVDLVPVAEKDLLSQVIQKVKSLSTAKS
;
A
#
# COMPACT_ATOMS: atom_id res chain seq x y z
N MET A 1 -3.89 14.12 2.85
CA MET A 1 -4.59 12.85 2.50
C MET A 1 -4.10 11.77 3.46
N ASN A 2 -5.01 11.01 4.06
CA ASN A 2 -4.65 10.02 5.08
C ASN A 2 -4.35 8.67 4.43
N VAL A 3 -3.12 8.19 4.57
CA VAL A 3 -2.67 6.91 4.01
C VAL A 3 -2.34 5.96 5.15
N ALA A 4 -2.82 4.71 5.08
CA ALA A 4 -2.49 3.68 6.06
C ALA A 4 -1.88 2.46 5.37
N LEU A 5 -0.95 1.81 6.07
CA LEU A 5 -0.31 0.58 5.61
C LEU A 5 -0.92 -0.64 6.34
N LYS A 6 -1.13 -1.73 5.59
CA LYS A 6 -1.56 -3.02 6.14
C LYS A 6 -0.70 -4.15 5.59
N TYR A 7 0.16 -4.67 6.45
CA TYR A 7 0.98 -5.85 6.16
C TYR A 7 0.19 -7.16 6.28
N CYS A 8 0.39 -8.12 5.39
CA CYS A 8 -0.06 -9.50 5.61
C CYS A 8 0.83 -10.19 6.67
N GLY A 9 0.54 -11.47 6.97
CA GLY A 9 1.34 -12.24 7.93
C GLY A 9 2.71 -12.69 7.41
N SER A 10 3.07 -12.34 6.17
CA SER A 10 4.32 -12.73 5.49
C SER A 10 4.68 -14.22 5.64
N CYS A 11 3.69 -15.12 5.49
CA CYS A 11 3.91 -16.54 5.74
C CYS A 11 4.72 -17.26 4.63
N ASN A 12 4.76 -16.71 3.41
CA ASN A 12 5.50 -17.25 2.27
C ASN A 12 5.96 -16.09 1.36
N PRO A 13 6.83 -15.18 1.81
CA PRO A 13 7.22 -14.03 1.02
C PRO A 13 8.04 -14.43 -0.21
N GLN A 14 7.77 -13.77 -1.32
CA GLN A 14 8.54 -13.82 -2.58
C GLN A 14 9.28 -12.50 -2.85
N ILE A 15 9.09 -11.52 -1.97
CA ILE A 15 9.71 -10.19 -1.99
C ILE A 15 10.11 -9.83 -0.57
N GLU A 16 11.04 -8.89 -0.40
CA GLU A 16 11.45 -8.35 0.91
C GLU A 16 10.39 -7.37 1.44
N LEU A 17 9.25 -7.92 1.87
CA LEU A 17 8.03 -7.18 2.22
C LEU A 17 8.26 -6.09 3.27
N SER A 18 9.08 -6.38 4.29
CA SER A 18 9.40 -5.42 5.36
C SER A 18 10.19 -4.24 4.83
N ASP A 19 11.22 -4.48 4.03
CA ASP A 19 12.07 -3.44 3.45
C ASP A 19 11.29 -2.56 2.47
N ILE A 20 10.47 -3.18 1.61
CA ILE A 20 9.60 -2.46 0.68
C ILE A 20 8.58 -1.61 1.46
N GLY A 21 7.96 -2.18 2.49
CA GLY A 21 6.99 -1.47 3.32
C GLY A 21 7.60 -0.27 4.05
N HIS A 22 8.81 -0.42 4.59
CA HIS A 22 9.54 0.66 5.24
C HIS A 22 9.86 1.79 4.24
N LYS A 23 10.40 1.46 3.07
CA LYS A 23 10.68 2.46 2.02
C LYS A 23 9.43 3.18 1.54
N ILE A 24 8.29 2.48 1.43
CA ILE A 24 7.01 3.09 1.09
C ILE A 24 6.58 4.05 2.20
N GLU A 25 6.66 3.65 3.46
CA GLU A 25 6.29 4.50 4.60
C GLU A 25 7.14 5.77 4.66
N GLU A 26 8.45 5.66 4.54
CA GLU A 26 9.38 6.80 4.49
C GLU A 26 9.04 7.77 3.34
N ALA A 27 8.91 7.26 2.12
CA ALA A 27 8.60 8.08 0.95
C ALA A 27 7.20 8.74 1.03
N LEU A 28 6.26 8.14 1.76
CA LEU A 28 4.96 8.76 2.04
C LEU A 28 5.04 9.85 3.11
N GLN A 29 5.87 9.68 4.14
CA GLN A 29 6.09 10.67 5.20
C GLN A 29 6.83 11.91 4.69
N GLU A 30 7.67 11.76 3.67
CA GLU A 30 8.35 12.88 3.00
C GLU A 30 7.43 13.69 2.07
N ALA A 31 6.25 13.17 1.73
CA ALA A 31 5.32 13.85 0.83
C ALA A 31 4.44 14.84 1.62
N PRO A 32 4.46 16.15 1.30
CA PRO A 32 3.84 17.19 2.12
C PRO A 32 2.30 17.08 2.23
N ASP A 33 1.64 16.48 1.24
CA ASP A 33 0.19 16.35 1.19
C ASP A 33 -0.33 15.00 1.73
N ILE A 34 0.57 14.19 2.30
CA ILE A 34 0.27 12.84 2.78
C ILE A 34 0.53 12.79 4.29
N GLU A 35 -0.47 12.29 5.02
CA GLU A 35 -0.32 11.94 6.43
C GLU A 35 -0.40 10.42 6.55
N VAL A 36 0.69 9.79 6.99
CA VAL A 36 0.68 8.36 7.30
C VAL A 36 0.02 8.14 8.65
N VAL A 37 -1.14 7.48 8.64
CA VAL A 37 -1.97 7.27 9.84
C VAL A 37 -2.02 5.79 10.23
N PRO A 38 -2.25 5.47 11.51
CA PRO A 38 -2.49 4.11 11.94
C PRO A 38 -3.67 3.47 11.20
N ARG A 39 -3.58 2.18 10.86
CA ARG A 39 -4.70 1.43 10.25
C ARG A 39 -6.00 1.44 11.06
N SER A 40 -5.92 1.77 12.36
CA SER A 40 -7.07 1.91 13.28
C SER A 40 -7.81 3.23 13.13
N SER A 41 -7.24 4.22 12.43
CA SER A 41 -7.83 5.54 12.21
C SER A 41 -9.22 5.46 11.57
N LYS A 42 -10.07 6.44 11.90
CA LYS A 42 -11.47 6.53 11.46
C LYS A 42 -11.61 7.03 10.02
N ALA A 43 -10.66 7.82 9.53
CA ALA A 43 -10.65 8.39 8.19
C ALA A 43 -9.36 7.98 7.49
N ILE A 44 -9.45 7.02 6.57
CA ILE A 44 -8.35 6.55 5.72
C ILE A 44 -8.78 6.78 4.28
N ASP A 45 -8.03 7.57 3.54
CA ASP A 45 -8.30 7.82 2.13
C ASP A 45 -7.78 6.68 1.27
N VAL A 46 -6.54 6.24 1.55
CA VAL A 46 -5.88 5.15 0.83
C VAL A 46 -5.32 4.12 1.82
N MET A 47 -5.69 2.85 1.63
CA MET A 47 -5.07 1.72 2.31
C MET A 47 -4.10 1.02 1.36
N VAL A 48 -2.80 1.01 1.69
CA VAL A 48 -1.80 0.20 0.99
C VAL A 48 -1.73 -1.17 1.67
N ILE A 49 -2.27 -2.20 1.03
CA ILE A 49 -2.28 -3.58 1.54
C ILE A 49 -1.04 -4.29 1.00
N LEU A 50 -0.07 -4.52 1.86
CA LEU A 50 1.22 -5.10 1.53
C LEU A 50 1.20 -6.61 1.76
N CYS A 51 1.23 -7.39 0.69
CA CYS A 51 1.35 -8.84 0.75
C CYS A 51 2.63 -9.30 0.06
N GLY A 52 3.45 -10.06 0.78
CA GLY A 52 4.73 -10.57 0.27
C GLY A 52 4.59 -11.64 -0.82
N CYS A 53 3.38 -12.11 -1.15
CA CYS A 53 3.18 -13.10 -2.21
C CYS A 53 1.85 -12.92 -2.95
N PRO A 54 1.70 -13.51 -4.15
CA PRO A 54 0.52 -13.37 -5.00
C PRO A 54 -0.79 -13.80 -4.37
N ARG A 55 -0.75 -14.63 -3.31
CA ARG A 55 -1.96 -15.07 -2.60
C ARG A 55 -2.75 -13.90 -1.99
N ALA A 56 -2.10 -12.77 -1.74
CA ALA A 56 -2.74 -11.55 -1.24
C ALA A 56 -3.64 -11.76 -0.02
N CYS A 57 -3.26 -12.64 0.93
CA CYS A 57 -4.14 -13.04 2.04
C CYS A 57 -4.50 -11.89 3.00
N GLY A 58 -3.79 -10.76 2.93
CA GLY A 58 -4.11 -9.51 3.63
C GLY A 58 -5.25 -8.74 2.99
N ASP A 59 -5.52 -8.95 1.70
CA ASP A 59 -6.60 -8.33 0.95
C ASP A 59 -7.95 -8.97 1.29
N LYS A 60 -8.61 -8.41 2.31
CA LYS A 60 -9.92 -8.89 2.77
C LYS A 60 -10.94 -7.78 2.62
N LYS A 61 -12.18 -8.15 2.29
CA LYS A 61 -13.32 -7.22 2.17
C LYS A 61 -13.46 -6.27 3.37
N ARG A 62 -13.23 -6.78 4.60
CA ARG A 62 -13.28 -5.98 5.84
C ARG A 62 -12.15 -4.94 5.95
N ILE A 63 -10.99 -5.20 5.34
CA ILE A 63 -9.86 -4.26 5.29
C ILE A 63 -10.16 -3.20 4.22
N ARG A 64 -10.61 -3.63 3.03
CA ARG A 64 -10.97 -2.71 1.95
C ARG A 64 -12.02 -1.67 2.36
N LYS A 65 -13.04 -2.09 3.12
CA LYS A 65 -14.08 -1.21 3.66
C LYS A 65 -13.59 -0.10 4.62
N ARG A 66 -12.33 -0.14 5.08
CA ARG A 66 -11.79 0.86 6.01
C ARG A 66 -11.25 2.11 5.31
N ALA A 67 -11.11 2.09 3.99
CA ALA A 67 -10.57 3.20 3.22
C ALA A 67 -11.39 3.47 1.96
N SER A 68 -11.33 4.69 1.44
CA SER A 68 -11.99 5.06 0.18
C SER A 68 -11.36 4.33 -1.02
N HIS A 69 -10.04 4.18 -1.02
CA HIS A 69 -9.29 3.45 -2.03
C HIS A 69 -8.34 2.43 -1.39
N CYS A 70 -8.02 1.38 -2.14
CA CYS A 70 -7.05 0.38 -1.74
C CYS A 70 -6.08 0.12 -2.88
N ILE A 71 -4.80 0.11 -2.54
CA ILE A 71 -3.72 -0.35 -3.42
C ILE A 71 -3.22 -1.66 -2.84
N VAL A 72 -3.15 -2.72 -3.64
CA VAL A 72 -2.72 -4.05 -3.17
C VAL A 72 -1.39 -4.41 -3.80
N VAL A 73 -0.37 -4.59 -2.97
CA VAL A 73 0.88 -5.26 -3.37
C VAL A 73 0.73 -6.76 -3.09
N ALA A 74 1.01 -7.60 -4.07
CA ALA A 74 0.90 -9.06 -3.95
C ALA A 74 2.09 -9.75 -4.64
N GLY A 75 3.20 -9.93 -3.90
CA GLY A 75 4.47 -10.29 -4.50
C GLY A 75 4.93 -9.20 -5.47
N GLU A 76 5.42 -9.60 -6.64
CA GLU A 76 5.82 -8.71 -7.74
C GLU A 76 4.61 -8.19 -8.55
N SER A 77 3.58 -7.70 -7.87
CA SER A 77 2.44 -7.05 -8.52
C SER A 77 1.82 -5.96 -7.68
N VAL A 78 1.25 -4.96 -8.36
CA VAL A 78 0.46 -3.88 -7.75
C VAL A 78 -0.90 -3.80 -8.45
N ASP A 79 -1.98 -4.01 -7.70
CA ASP A 79 -3.36 -4.11 -8.21
C ASP A 79 -3.48 -5.06 -9.42
N LEU A 80 -2.91 -6.26 -9.28
CA LEU A 80 -2.86 -7.32 -10.31
C LEU A 80 -2.02 -7.01 -11.55
N VAL A 81 -1.35 -5.85 -11.59
CA VAL A 81 -0.39 -5.52 -12.64
C VAL A 81 1.00 -6.00 -12.21
N PRO A 82 1.68 -6.85 -13.00
CA PRO A 82 3.05 -7.28 -12.70
C PRO A 82 4.01 -6.09 -12.61
N VAL A 83 4.85 -6.08 -11.58
CA VAL A 83 5.84 -5.03 -11.32
C VAL A 83 7.05 -5.71 -10.68
N ALA A 84 8.22 -5.58 -11.31
CA ALA A 84 9.46 -6.11 -10.75
C ALA A 84 9.70 -5.55 -9.34
N GLU A 85 10.28 -6.34 -8.44
CA GLU A 85 10.44 -5.94 -7.03
C GLU A 85 11.08 -4.56 -6.84
N LYS A 86 12.13 -4.26 -7.62
CA LYS A 86 12.84 -2.96 -7.62
C LYS A 86 11.95 -1.75 -7.96
N ASP A 87 10.85 -1.98 -8.67
CA ASP A 87 9.93 -0.96 -9.18
C ASP A 87 8.65 -0.85 -8.31
N LEU A 88 8.49 -1.71 -7.29
CA LEU A 88 7.30 -1.69 -6.42
C LEU A 88 7.14 -0.37 -5.67
N LEU A 89 8.25 0.19 -5.15
CA LEU A 89 8.24 1.47 -4.44
C LEU A 89 7.69 2.58 -5.34
N SER A 90 8.30 2.79 -6.51
CA SER A 90 7.92 3.88 -7.42
C SER A 90 6.48 3.73 -7.90
N GLN A 91 6.04 2.50 -8.21
CA GLN A 91 4.67 2.23 -8.65
C GLN A 91 3.62 2.48 -7.55
N VAL A 92 3.89 2.08 -6.31
CA VAL A 92 2.97 2.37 -5.18
C VAL A 92 2.87 3.87 -4.96
N ILE A 93 3.99 4.59 -4.90
CA ILE A 93 4.00 6.04 -4.67
C ILE A 93 3.27 6.77 -5.80
N GLN A 94 3.49 6.38 -7.06
CA GLN A 94 2.77 6.96 -8.20
C GLN A 94 1.25 6.77 -8.10
N LYS A 95 0.79 5.57 -7.71
CA LYS A 95 -0.64 5.30 -7.51
C LYS A 95 -1.23 6.08 -6.33
N VAL A 96 -0.50 6.24 -5.22
CA VAL A 96 -0.97 7.06 -4.11
C VAL A 96 -1.12 8.52 -4.56
N LYS A 97 -0.14 9.07 -5.28
CA LYS A 97 -0.17 10.44 -5.79
C LYS A 97 -1.29 10.67 -6.81
N SER A 98 -1.58 9.72 -7.70
CA SER A 98 -2.69 9.89 -8.65
C SER A 98 -4.05 9.98 -7.94
N LEU A 99 -4.21 9.29 -6.81
CA LEU A 99 -5.41 9.36 -5.97
C LEU A 99 -5.49 10.65 -5.13
N SER A 100 -4.36 11.28 -4.79
CA SER A 100 -4.38 12.59 -4.10
C SER A 100 -4.83 13.71 -5.04
N THR A 101 -4.39 13.68 -6.30
CA THR A 101 -4.76 14.70 -7.31
C THR A 101 -6.21 14.61 -7.79
N ALA A 102 -6.86 13.44 -7.66
CA ALA A 102 -8.25 13.25 -8.08
C ALA A 102 -9.29 13.87 -7.12
N LYS A 103 -8.86 14.48 -6.02
CA LYS A 103 -9.72 15.15 -5.03
C LYS A 103 -9.86 16.67 -5.22
N SER A 104 -9.31 17.23 -6.30
CA SER A 104 -9.42 18.66 -6.66
C SER A 104 -10.67 18.96 -7.50
#